data_AF-A0A679K095-F1
#
_entry.id   AF-A0A679K095-F1
#
_cell.length_a   1.000
_cell.length_b   1.000
_cell.length_c   1.000
_cell.angle_alpha   90.00
_cell.angle_beta   90.00
_cell.angle_gamma   90.00
#
_symmetry.space_group_name_H-M   'P 1'
#
loop_
_entity.id
_entity.type
_entity.pdbx_description
1 polymer ?
#
loop_
_entity_poly.entity_id
_entity_poly.type
_entity_poly.pdbx_seq_one_letter_code
_entity_poly.pdbx_strand_id
1 'polypeptide(L)'
;MGDSTAGSGVTGVAGRMVYELSGSQCDGYTQNMRFVTVMTNQEGTETLSDLRNSSWEEADAKKLRFSSTQYQNDKLADASQGDAARSKGAMPVVGVDLVKPAKKRVSLPTDIYFPMQHASTLVQAAKSGLKMFAANLYDGSEQGEKYYLTNTVIGKKFDRSTKTVPASFKGADILASVDSWPMTISYFEAGKDKSDQTPSYELSFRYFENGVTSNLKIDYGEFSIKGELKELTALTPGKCPETKDAH
;
A
#
# COMPACT_ATOMS: atom_id res chain seq x y z
N MET A 1 14.39 -0.47 -13.51
CA MET A 1 13.28 -0.06 -14.40
C MET A 1 12.54 -1.29 -14.91
N GLY A 2 11.23 -1.19 -15.08
CA GLY A 2 10.41 -2.18 -15.79
C GLY A 2 10.35 -1.87 -17.27
N ASP A 3 9.14 -1.89 -17.81
CA ASP A 3 8.82 -1.52 -19.19
C ASP A 3 8.67 0.02 -19.29
N SER A 4 9.06 0.64 -20.41
CA SER A 4 8.85 2.07 -20.67
C SER A 4 8.48 2.31 -22.13
N THR A 5 7.60 3.29 -22.38
CA THR A 5 7.26 3.74 -23.73
C THR A 5 8.21 4.86 -24.16
N ALA A 6 8.38 5.04 -25.47
CA ALA A 6 9.22 6.10 -26.03
C ALA A 6 8.76 7.52 -25.62
N GLY A 7 7.48 7.69 -25.26
CA GLY A 7 6.89 8.96 -24.82
C GLY A 7 7.11 9.29 -23.34
N SER A 8 7.49 8.32 -22.50
CA SER A 8 7.62 8.51 -21.05
C SER A 8 8.69 9.51 -20.61
N GLY A 9 9.65 9.82 -21.49
CA GLY A 9 10.80 10.68 -21.17
C GLY A 9 11.78 10.08 -20.14
N VAL A 10 11.52 8.87 -19.63
CA VAL A 10 12.33 8.18 -18.62
C VAL A 10 13.21 7.12 -19.28
N THR A 11 14.52 7.22 -19.06
CA THR A 11 15.51 6.28 -19.59
C THR A 11 16.02 5.30 -18.54
N GLY A 12 15.87 5.64 -17.26
CA GLY A 12 16.33 4.80 -16.16
C GLY A 12 15.58 5.07 -14.86
N VAL A 13 15.39 4.02 -14.06
CA VAL A 13 14.92 4.10 -12.68
C VAL A 13 15.69 3.11 -11.82
N ALA A 14 16.34 3.63 -10.78
CA ALA A 14 16.99 2.87 -9.71
C ALA A 14 16.44 3.34 -8.36
N GLY A 15 16.50 2.50 -7.32
CA GLY A 15 15.95 2.89 -6.03
C GLY A 15 15.98 1.79 -4.98
N ARG A 16 15.42 2.12 -3.81
CA ARG A 16 15.24 1.19 -2.70
C ARG A 16 13.95 1.51 -1.97
N MET A 17 13.17 0.47 -1.69
CA MET A 17 12.02 0.54 -0.79
C MET A 17 12.35 -0.23 0.49
N VAL A 18 12.08 0.38 1.64
CA VAL A 18 12.09 -0.28 2.95
C VAL A 18 10.68 -0.16 3.50
N TYR A 19 10.11 -1.28 3.89
CA TYR A 19 8.76 -1.37 4.46
C TYR A 19 8.82 -2.16 5.75
N GLU A 20 8.24 -1.60 6.80
CA GLU A 20 8.14 -2.18 8.13
C GLU A 20 6.68 -2.23 8.53
N LEU A 21 6.23 -3.40 9.00
CA LEU A 21 4.92 -3.60 9.60
C LEU A 21 5.12 -4.19 10.99
N SER A 22 4.59 -3.51 12.00
CA SER A 22 4.61 -3.97 13.39
C SER A 22 3.25 -3.77 14.03
N GLY A 23 3.03 -4.41 15.18
CA GLY A 23 1.80 -4.29 15.95
C GLY A 23 1.14 -5.64 16.23
N SER A 24 -0.13 -5.56 16.61
CA SER A 24 -0.93 -6.71 17.03
C SER A 24 -2.42 -6.42 16.84
N GLN A 25 -3.24 -7.47 16.93
CA GLN A 25 -4.70 -7.31 16.97
C GLN A 25 -5.21 -6.53 18.20
N CYS A 26 -4.36 -6.26 19.19
CA CYS A 26 -4.73 -5.51 20.40
C CYS A 26 -4.27 -4.06 20.35
N ASP A 27 -3.07 -3.82 19.81
CA ASP A 27 -2.46 -2.48 19.78
C ASP A 27 -2.73 -1.74 18.47
N GLY A 28 -3.31 -2.41 17.48
CA GLY A 28 -3.35 -1.93 16.10
C GLY A 28 -2.04 -2.20 15.37
N TYR A 29 -1.94 -1.66 14.15
CA TYR A 29 -0.87 -1.96 13.22
C TYR A 29 -0.18 -0.67 12.79
N THR A 30 1.15 -0.60 12.96
CA THR A 30 1.97 0.51 12.49
C THR A 30 2.68 0.10 11.20
N GLN A 31 2.57 0.93 10.16
CA GLN A 31 3.30 0.78 8.91
C GLN A 31 4.29 1.93 8.75
N ASN A 32 5.54 1.62 8.46
CA ASN A 32 6.54 2.61 8.06
C ASN A 32 7.09 2.23 6.70
N MET A 33 7.13 3.18 5.77
CA MET A 33 7.68 2.97 4.44
C MET A 33 8.60 4.12 4.07
N ARG A 34 9.76 3.78 3.51
CA ARG A 34 10.60 4.74 2.81
C ARG A 34 10.89 4.21 1.41
N PHE A 35 10.56 5.00 0.40
CA PHE A 35 10.80 4.65 -0.99
C PHE A 35 11.62 5.75 -1.67
N VAL A 36 12.87 5.42 -1.98
CA VAL A 36 13.81 6.32 -2.64
C VAL A 36 13.99 5.87 -4.08
N THR A 37 13.81 6.76 -5.04
CA THR A 37 14.07 6.52 -6.46
C THR A 37 14.93 7.62 -7.07
N VAL A 38 15.80 7.23 -7.99
CA VAL A 38 16.54 8.11 -8.88
C VAL A 38 16.03 7.80 -10.28
N MET A 39 15.41 8.81 -10.90
CA MET A 39 14.88 8.72 -12.25
C MET A 39 15.76 9.54 -13.20
N THR A 40 16.22 8.92 -14.27
CA THR A 40 17.03 9.57 -15.31
C THR A 40 16.16 9.85 -16.51
N ASN A 41 16.16 11.09 -17.01
CA ASN A 41 15.43 11.47 -18.21
C ASN A 41 16.26 11.25 -19.49
N GLN A 42 15.70 11.58 -20.65
CA GLN A 42 16.38 11.45 -21.95
C GLN A 42 17.61 12.37 -22.11
N GLU A 43 17.64 13.48 -21.39
CA GLU A 43 18.76 14.43 -21.37
C GLU A 43 19.87 14.00 -20.39
N GLY A 44 19.71 12.86 -19.70
CA GLY A 44 20.64 12.38 -18.68
C GLY A 44 20.51 13.11 -17.33
N THR A 45 19.50 13.96 -17.17
CA THR A 45 19.23 14.62 -15.89
C THR A 45 18.58 13.64 -14.92
N GLU A 46 19.15 13.57 -13.72
CA GLU A 46 18.62 12.75 -12.63
C GLU A 46 17.70 13.55 -11.72
N THR A 47 16.59 12.95 -11.32
CA THR A 47 15.68 13.45 -10.29
C THR A 47 15.62 12.45 -9.14
N LEU A 48 16.00 12.90 -7.95
CA LEU A 48 15.88 12.13 -6.71
C LEU A 48 14.48 12.36 -6.11
N SER A 49 13.80 11.26 -5.80
CA SER A 49 12.53 11.23 -5.09
C SER A 49 12.70 10.41 -3.81
N ASP A 50 12.27 10.93 -2.65
CA ASP A 50 12.29 10.25 -1.35
C ASP A 50 10.91 10.40 -0.69
N LEU A 51 10.12 9.34 -0.79
CA LEU A 51 8.80 9.22 -0.16
C LEU A 51 8.93 8.55 1.20
N ARG A 52 8.37 9.16 2.23
CA ARG A 52 8.37 8.62 3.60
C ARG A 52 6.95 8.63 4.16
N ASN A 53 6.44 7.45 4.45
CA ASN A 53 5.09 7.25 4.98
C ASN A 53 5.18 6.58 6.35
N SER A 54 4.33 7.02 7.27
CA SER A 54 4.07 6.35 8.54
C SER A 54 2.57 6.38 8.82
N SER A 55 2.01 5.24 9.20
CA SER A 55 0.61 5.14 9.59
C SER A 55 0.44 4.21 10.78
N TRP A 56 -0.63 4.45 11.55
CA TRP A 56 -1.12 3.53 12.56
C TRP A 56 -2.62 3.33 12.32
N GLU A 57 -3.04 2.08 12.23
CA GLU A 57 -4.43 1.69 12.05
C GLU A 57 -4.90 0.85 13.25
N GLU A 58 -6.04 1.24 13.83
CA GLU A 58 -6.68 0.47 14.90
C GLU A 58 -7.08 -0.91 14.38
N ALA A 59 -6.95 -1.96 15.20
CA ALA A 59 -7.13 -3.35 14.74
C ALA A 59 -8.53 -3.66 14.18
N ASP A 60 -9.55 -2.90 14.59
CA ASP A 60 -10.93 -2.99 14.10
C ASP A 60 -11.25 -1.95 13.00
N ALA A 61 -10.22 -1.28 12.46
CA ALA A 61 -10.28 -0.30 11.38
C ALA A 61 -11.21 0.89 11.65
N LYS A 62 -11.42 1.27 12.92
CA LYS A 62 -12.21 2.46 13.28
C LYS A 62 -11.43 3.76 13.13
N LYS A 63 -10.11 3.72 13.24
CA LYS A 63 -9.22 4.87 13.15
C LYS A 63 -7.97 4.58 12.33
N LEU A 64 -7.53 5.59 11.60
CA LEU A 64 -6.25 5.64 10.90
C LEU A 64 -5.58 6.97 11.24
N ARG A 65 -4.34 6.91 11.73
CA ARG A 65 -3.44 8.07 11.78
C ARG A 65 -2.40 7.91 10.70
N PHE A 66 -2.10 8.97 9.96
CA PHE A 66 -1.14 8.91 8.87
C PHE A 66 -0.27 10.17 8.79
N SER A 67 0.91 9.98 8.22
CA SER A 67 1.79 11.05 7.78
C SER A 67 2.54 10.59 6.54
N SER A 68 2.54 11.43 5.50
CA SER A 68 3.31 11.25 4.28
C SER A 68 4.14 12.50 4.03
N THR A 69 5.38 12.31 3.60
CA THR A 69 6.26 13.39 3.14
C THR A 69 7.00 12.95 1.90
N GLN A 70 6.95 13.78 0.86
CA GLN A 70 7.63 13.58 -0.41
C GLN A 70 8.69 14.65 -0.57
N TYR A 71 9.94 14.22 -0.75
CA TYR A 71 11.05 15.10 -1.10
C TYR A 71 11.43 14.89 -2.56
N GLN A 72 11.70 15.97 -3.27
CA GLN A 72 12.26 15.96 -4.61
C GLN A 72 13.56 16.77 -4.60
N ASN A 73 14.67 16.14 -4.97
CA ASN A 73 16.02 16.74 -4.91
C ASN A 73 16.27 17.40 -3.54
N ASP A 74 15.99 16.65 -2.46
CA ASP A 74 16.09 17.04 -1.05
C ASP A 74 15.21 18.23 -0.62
N LYS A 75 14.30 18.71 -1.47
CA LYS A 75 13.32 19.76 -1.15
C LYS A 75 11.96 19.14 -0.90
N LEU A 76 11.25 19.60 0.12
CA LEU A 76 9.89 19.15 0.39
C LEU A 76 8.99 19.53 -0.80
N ALA A 77 8.40 18.52 -1.44
CA ALA A 77 7.51 18.68 -2.60
C ALA A 77 6.04 18.54 -2.18
N ASP A 78 5.72 17.56 -1.34
CA ASP A 78 4.36 17.35 -0.81
C ASP A 78 4.39 16.80 0.63
N ALA A 79 3.33 17.02 1.38
CA ALA A 79 3.13 16.45 2.70
C ALA A 79 1.65 16.38 3.09
N SER A 80 1.25 15.23 3.64
CA SER A 80 -0.03 15.06 4.33
C SER A 80 0.19 14.56 5.75
N GLN A 81 -0.73 14.93 6.63
CA GLN A 81 -0.75 14.43 8.00
C GLN A 81 -2.14 14.62 8.56
N GLY A 82 -2.69 13.59 9.20
CA GLY A 82 -4.00 13.68 9.82
C GLY A 82 -4.46 12.41 10.52
N ASP A 83 -5.70 12.48 11.00
CA ASP A 83 -6.41 11.38 11.64
C ASP A 83 -7.75 11.18 10.92
N ALA A 84 -8.04 9.96 10.48
CA ALA A 84 -9.33 9.54 9.94
C ALA A 84 -10.05 8.66 10.97
N ALA A 85 -11.34 8.92 11.20
CA ALA A 85 -12.15 8.17 12.14
C ALA A 85 -13.58 7.98 11.61
N ARG A 86 -14.14 6.79 11.86
CA ARG A 86 -15.55 6.51 11.54
C ARG A 86 -16.45 7.22 12.54
N SER A 87 -17.33 8.10 12.06
CA SER A 87 -18.26 8.83 12.92
C SER A 87 -19.41 7.93 13.39
N LYS A 88 -19.96 8.26 14.56
CA LYS A 88 -21.19 7.65 15.10
C LYS A 88 -22.34 8.64 14.89
N GLY A 89 -23.51 8.18 14.43
CA GLY A 89 -24.69 9.04 14.26
C GLY A 89 -25.66 8.55 13.19
N ALA A 90 -26.72 9.32 12.95
CA ALA A 90 -27.79 8.98 12.00
C ALA A 90 -27.33 8.99 10.53
N MET A 91 -26.31 9.80 10.19
CA MET A 91 -25.64 9.79 8.89
C MET A 91 -24.14 9.56 9.11
N PRO A 92 -23.70 8.30 9.29
CA PRO A 92 -22.29 8.01 9.51
C PRO A 92 -21.47 8.41 8.28
N VAL A 93 -20.23 8.84 8.53
CA VAL A 93 -19.20 9.16 7.53
C VAL A 93 -17.84 8.74 8.07
N VAL A 94 -16.82 8.68 7.21
CA VAL A 94 -15.44 8.67 7.69
C VAL A 94 -14.93 10.11 7.70
N GLY A 95 -14.78 10.68 8.89
CA GLY A 95 -14.26 12.04 9.06
C GLY A 95 -12.75 12.05 9.08
N VAL A 96 -12.13 12.97 8.36
CA VAL A 96 -10.68 13.17 8.30
C VAL A 96 -10.34 14.55 8.81
N ASP A 97 -9.47 14.61 9.81
CA ASP A 97 -8.87 15.82 10.34
C ASP A 97 -7.43 15.95 9.85
N LEU A 98 -7.22 16.79 8.84
CA LEU A 98 -5.91 17.10 8.29
C LEU A 98 -5.23 18.22 9.08
N VAL A 99 -3.92 18.08 9.28
CA VAL A 99 -3.02 19.08 9.85
C VAL A 99 -2.04 19.60 8.79
N LYS A 100 -1.64 18.73 7.84
CA LYS A 100 -0.86 19.08 6.65
C LYS A 100 -1.59 18.64 5.39
N PRO A 101 -1.46 19.39 4.27
CA PRO A 101 -0.64 20.60 4.11
C PRO A 101 -1.20 21.84 4.83
N ALA A 102 -2.49 21.80 5.19
CA ALA A 102 -3.13 22.79 6.04
C ALA A 102 -4.22 22.13 6.91
N LYS A 103 -4.68 22.85 7.94
CA LYS A 103 -5.80 22.39 8.77
C LYS A 103 -7.08 22.34 7.94
N LYS A 104 -7.65 21.14 7.77
CA LYS A 104 -8.86 20.93 6.98
C LYS A 104 -9.63 19.72 7.51
N ARG A 105 -10.95 19.75 7.39
CA ARG A 105 -11.81 18.60 7.65
C ARG A 105 -12.41 18.10 6.34
N VAL A 106 -12.31 16.80 6.11
CA VAL A 106 -12.90 16.12 4.94
C VAL A 106 -13.86 15.04 5.43
N SER A 107 -14.96 14.84 4.70
CA SER A 107 -15.89 13.75 4.95
C SER A 107 -15.83 12.79 3.78
N LEU A 108 -15.54 11.52 4.07
CA LEU A 108 -15.50 10.44 3.08
C LEU A 108 -16.71 9.51 3.24
N PRO A 109 -17.04 8.73 2.20
CA PRO A 109 -18.05 7.66 2.28
C PRO A 109 -17.80 6.68 3.44
N THR A 110 -18.83 5.95 3.84
CA THR A 110 -18.75 4.98 4.95
C THR A 110 -18.08 3.66 4.56
N ASP A 111 -18.11 3.31 3.28
CA ASP A 111 -17.55 2.09 2.70
C ASP A 111 -16.03 2.20 2.39
N ILE A 112 -15.36 3.15 3.06
CA ILE A 112 -13.91 3.32 3.00
C ILE A 112 -13.22 2.16 3.72
N TYR A 113 -12.18 1.64 3.09
CA TYR A 113 -11.17 0.76 3.66
C TYR A 113 -9.92 1.56 4.01
N PHE A 114 -9.38 1.31 5.20
CA PHE A 114 -8.03 1.74 5.55
C PHE A 114 -6.99 0.69 5.10
N PRO A 115 -5.69 1.02 5.00
CA PRO A 115 -4.71 0.16 4.34
C PRO A 115 -4.56 -1.25 4.93
N MET A 116 -4.58 -1.42 6.25
CA MET A 116 -4.47 -2.73 6.90
C MET A 116 -5.76 -3.53 6.81
N GLN A 117 -6.91 -2.87 6.94
CA GLN A 117 -8.21 -3.47 6.64
C GLN A 117 -8.26 -3.98 5.20
N HIS A 118 -7.82 -3.17 4.24
CA HIS A 118 -7.77 -3.54 2.83
C HIS A 118 -6.85 -4.74 2.59
N ALA A 119 -5.61 -4.68 3.07
CA ALA A 119 -4.62 -5.75 2.98
C ALA A 119 -5.14 -7.08 3.54
N SER A 120 -5.68 -7.06 4.76
CA SER A 120 -6.25 -8.26 5.39
C SER A 120 -7.45 -8.80 4.61
N THR A 121 -8.31 -7.93 4.07
CA THR A 121 -9.47 -8.32 3.27
C THR A 121 -9.07 -9.00 1.97
N LEU A 122 -8.02 -8.53 1.30
CA LEU A 122 -7.48 -9.17 0.09
C LEU A 122 -6.98 -10.60 0.37
N VAL A 123 -6.32 -10.82 1.51
CA VAL A 123 -5.91 -12.17 1.94
C VAL A 123 -7.14 -13.06 2.14
N GLN A 124 -8.17 -12.57 2.85
CA GLN A 124 -9.40 -13.35 3.07
C GLN A 124 -10.14 -13.65 1.77
N ALA A 125 -10.22 -12.69 0.85
CA ALA A 125 -10.81 -12.86 -0.48
C ALA A 125 -10.07 -13.95 -1.27
N ALA A 126 -8.74 -13.93 -1.27
CA ALA A 126 -7.91 -14.92 -1.95
C ALA A 126 -8.07 -16.32 -1.38
N LYS A 127 -8.11 -16.45 -0.04
CA LYS A 127 -8.37 -17.71 0.66
C LYS A 127 -9.76 -18.27 0.37
N SER A 128 -10.74 -17.39 0.23
CA SER A 128 -12.13 -17.75 -0.11
C SER A 128 -12.32 -18.05 -1.60
N GLY A 129 -11.27 -17.95 -2.42
CA GLY A 129 -11.31 -18.25 -3.84
C GLY A 129 -11.88 -17.14 -4.73
N LEU A 130 -12.16 -15.95 -4.17
CA LEU A 130 -12.60 -14.79 -4.94
C LEU A 130 -11.53 -14.41 -5.97
N LYS A 131 -11.98 -13.91 -7.12
CA LYS A 131 -11.12 -13.52 -8.25
C LYS A 131 -11.00 -12.02 -8.43
N MET A 132 -11.93 -11.27 -7.87
CA MET A 132 -11.94 -9.82 -7.92
C MET A 132 -12.44 -9.26 -6.61
N PHE A 133 -11.93 -8.09 -6.23
CA PHE A 133 -12.38 -7.35 -5.05
C PHE A 133 -12.24 -5.86 -5.32
N ALA A 134 -13.33 -5.10 -5.15
CA ALA A 134 -13.35 -3.66 -5.31
C ALA A 134 -13.53 -2.97 -3.95
N ALA A 135 -12.83 -1.85 -3.75
CA ALA A 135 -12.90 -1.09 -2.50
C ALA A 135 -12.58 0.40 -2.71
N ASN A 136 -13.22 1.24 -1.90
CA ASN A 136 -12.83 2.64 -1.75
C ASN A 136 -11.68 2.69 -0.72
N LEU A 137 -10.44 2.93 -1.16
CA LEU A 137 -9.26 2.91 -0.31
C LEU A 137 -8.86 4.33 0.08
N TYR A 138 -8.72 4.58 1.39
CA TYR A 138 -8.13 5.79 1.93
C TYR A 138 -6.83 5.47 2.66
N ASP A 139 -5.71 5.96 2.14
CA ASP A 139 -4.37 5.75 2.68
C ASP A 139 -3.69 7.04 3.16
N GLY A 140 -4.38 8.19 3.01
CA GLY A 140 -3.86 9.50 3.37
C GLY A 140 -2.75 10.01 2.44
N SER A 141 -2.57 9.43 1.25
CA SER A 141 -1.55 9.85 0.28
C SER A 141 -1.88 11.20 -0.40
N GLU A 142 -0.96 11.70 -1.22
CA GLU A 142 -0.98 13.08 -1.77
C GLU A 142 -1.20 14.11 -0.65
N GLN A 143 -2.21 14.97 -0.79
CA GLN A 143 -2.59 15.99 0.19
C GLN A 143 -3.52 15.45 1.30
N GLY A 144 -3.79 14.14 1.31
CA GLY A 144 -4.62 13.46 2.31
C GLY A 144 -6.13 13.69 2.16
N GLU A 145 -6.58 14.36 1.09
CA GLU A 145 -8.00 14.73 0.92
C GLU A 145 -8.82 13.68 0.17
N LYS A 146 -8.17 12.90 -0.69
CA LYS A 146 -8.84 11.98 -1.61
C LYS A 146 -8.74 10.55 -1.14
N TYR A 147 -9.63 9.73 -1.66
CA TYR A 147 -9.57 8.28 -1.63
C TYR A 147 -9.52 7.76 -3.07
N TYR A 148 -9.03 6.54 -3.26
CA TYR A 148 -9.00 5.89 -4.55
C TYR A 148 -10.10 4.84 -4.64
N LEU A 149 -10.67 4.68 -5.83
CA LEU A 149 -11.40 3.48 -6.17
C LEU A 149 -10.37 2.43 -6.57
N THR A 150 -10.42 1.26 -5.96
CA THR A 150 -9.49 0.17 -6.26
C THR A 150 -10.26 -1.02 -6.79
N ASN A 151 -9.66 -1.71 -7.77
CA ASN A 151 -10.11 -3.03 -8.19
C ASN A 151 -8.92 -3.97 -8.18
N THR A 152 -9.04 -5.06 -7.42
CA THR A 152 -8.00 -6.06 -7.29
C THR A 152 -8.38 -7.31 -8.05
N VAL A 153 -7.54 -7.75 -8.98
CA VAL A 153 -7.64 -9.06 -9.63
C VAL A 153 -6.76 -10.05 -8.85
N ILE A 154 -7.34 -11.18 -8.47
CA ILE A 154 -6.69 -12.23 -7.67
C ILE A 154 -6.55 -13.48 -8.54
N GLY A 155 -5.30 -13.83 -8.84
CA GLY A 155 -4.99 -15.00 -9.66
C GLY A 155 -5.15 -16.33 -8.93
N LYS A 156 -4.71 -17.40 -9.59
CA LYS A 156 -4.68 -18.73 -8.96
C LYS A 156 -3.58 -18.78 -7.91
N LYS A 157 -3.85 -19.48 -6.79
CA LYS A 157 -2.86 -19.79 -5.77
C LYS A 157 -1.64 -20.44 -6.44
N PHE A 158 -0.43 -19.99 -6.08
CA PHE A 158 0.79 -20.62 -6.54
C PHE A 158 0.87 -22.06 -6.01
N ASP A 159 1.18 -23.01 -6.88
CA ASP A 159 1.41 -24.39 -6.46
C ASP A 159 2.73 -24.46 -5.69
N ARG A 160 2.67 -25.02 -4.47
CA ARG A 160 3.83 -25.24 -3.60
C ARG A 160 4.89 -26.11 -4.28
N SER A 161 4.49 -26.99 -5.21
CA SER A 161 5.39 -27.87 -5.95
C SER A 161 6.18 -27.17 -7.07
N THR A 162 5.73 -26.00 -7.55
CA THR A 162 6.26 -25.41 -8.80
C THR A 162 7.21 -24.24 -8.64
N LYS A 163 7.37 -23.60 -7.47
CA LYS A 163 8.28 -22.45 -7.36
C LYS A 163 8.89 -22.31 -5.97
N THR A 164 10.21 -22.54 -5.92
CA THR A 164 11.12 -21.85 -5.01
C THR A 164 10.71 -20.38 -4.95
N VAL A 165 10.30 -19.89 -3.78
CA VAL A 165 10.72 -18.53 -3.42
C VAL A 165 12.23 -18.57 -3.67
N PRO A 166 12.78 -17.80 -4.63
CA PRO A 166 14.19 -17.92 -4.92
C PRO A 166 14.92 -17.80 -3.59
N ALA A 167 15.76 -18.78 -3.22
CA ALA A 167 16.59 -18.72 -2.02
C ALA A 167 17.67 -17.60 -2.12
N SER A 168 17.44 -16.62 -2.99
CA SER A 168 18.35 -15.58 -3.43
C SER A 168 18.30 -14.34 -2.54
N PHE A 169 17.52 -14.35 -1.46
CA PHE A 169 17.43 -13.23 -0.54
C PHE A 169 17.41 -13.68 0.92
N LYS A 170 17.89 -12.82 1.82
CA LYS A 170 17.96 -13.09 3.26
C LYS A 170 16.55 -13.19 3.85
N GLY A 171 16.26 -14.27 4.59
CA GLY A 171 14.94 -14.53 5.18
C GLY A 171 13.92 -15.17 4.23
N ALA A 172 14.35 -15.69 3.07
CA ALA A 172 13.46 -16.35 2.11
C ALA A 172 12.77 -17.61 2.67
N ASP A 173 13.37 -18.26 3.66
CA ASP A 173 12.84 -19.43 4.37
C ASP A 173 11.51 -19.14 5.07
N ILE A 174 11.30 -17.90 5.54
CA ILE A 174 10.06 -17.44 6.16
C ILE A 174 8.85 -17.60 5.21
N LEU A 175 9.09 -17.52 3.89
CA LEU A 175 8.03 -17.57 2.88
C LEU A 175 7.90 -18.93 2.20
N ALA A 176 8.81 -19.88 2.47
CA ALA A 176 8.89 -21.14 1.73
C ALA A 176 7.62 -22.00 1.85
N SER A 177 6.94 -21.94 2.99
CA SER A 177 5.72 -22.70 3.29
C SER A 177 4.44 -21.86 3.28
N VAL A 178 4.56 -20.55 3.00
CA VAL A 178 3.44 -19.60 3.06
C VAL A 178 2.71 -19.58 1.72
N ASP A 179 1.39 -19.74 1.78
CA ASP A 179 0.54 -19.67 0.59
C ASP A 179 0.59 -18.28 -0.03
N SER A 180 0.47 -18.21 -1.35
CA SER A 180 0.57 -16.94 -2.06
C SER A 180 -0.20 -16.95 -3.38
N TRP A 181 -0.56 -15.74 -3.83
CA TRP A 181 -1.33 -15.50 -5.05
C TRP A 181 -0.67 -14.36 -5.84
N PRO A 182 -0.70 -14.39 -7.18
CA PRO A 182 -0.45 -13.19 -7.95
C PRO A 182 -1.67 -12.28 -7.84
N MET A 183 -1.44 -11.01 -7.53
CA MET A 183 -2.47 -9.99 -7.41
C MET A 183 -2.08 -8.76 -8.21
N THR A 184 -3.08 -8.11 -8.80
CA THR A 184 -2.95 -6.80 -9.45
C THR A 184 -4.02 -5.87 -8.90
N ILE A 185 -3.64 -4.71 -8.37
CA ILE A 185 -4.53 -3.67 -7.88
C ILE A 185 -4.45 -2.48 -8.84
N SER A 186 -5.56 -2.11 -9.44
CA SER A 186 -5.68 -0.90 -10.26
C SER A 186 -6.29 0.22 -9.43
N TYR A 187 -5.71 1.41 -9.49
CA TYR A 187 -6.13 2.59 -8.72
C TYR A 187 -6.76 3.63 -9.64
N PHE A 188 -7.94 4.14 -9.28
CA PHE A 188 -8.67 5.17 -10.01
C PHE A 188 -9.00 6.34 -9.10
N GLU A 189 -8.96 7.56 -9.64
CA GLU A 189 -9.38 8.74 -8.90
C GLU A 189 -10.89 8.76 -8.66
N ALA A 190 -11.31 8.98 -7.41
CA ALA A 190 -12.72 9.17 -7.11
C ALA A 190 -13.25 10.51 -7.66
N GLY A 191 -14.51 10.52 -8.12
CA GLY A 191 -15.23 11.75 -8.50
C GLY A 191 -15.05 12.25 -9.94
N LYS A 192 -14.20 11.63 -10.75
CA LYS A 192 -14.15 11.85 -12.22
C LYS A 192 -15.27 11.02 -12.91
N ASP A 193 -15.82 11.53 -14.02
CA ASP A 193 -16.88 10.85 -14.77
C ASP A 193 -16.51 9.39 -15.08
N LYS A 194 -17.44 8.48 -14.79
CA LYS A 194 -17.17 7.03 -14.64
C LYS A 194 -17.04 6.26 -15.96
N SER A 195 -17.21 6.90 -17.12
CA SER A 195 -17.04 6.22 -18.41
C SER A 195 -15.59 6.34 -18.90
N ASP A 196 -14.99 5.20 -19.26
CA ASP A 196 -13.68 5.09 -19.93
C ASP A 196 -12.43 5.55 -19.14
N GLN A 197 -12.50 5.60 -17.80
CA GLN A 197 -11.31 5.90 -17.01
C GLN A 197 -10.29 4.77 -17.03
N THR A 198 -9.07 5.09 -17.45
CA THR A 198 -7.88 4.26 -17.23
C THR A 198 -7.39 4.41 -15.78
N PRO A 199 -6.77 3.37 -15.20
CA PRO A 199 -6.15 3.51 -13.88
C PRO A 199 -5.09 4.61 -13.86
N SER A 200 -5.00 5.34 -12.75
CA SER A 200 -3.90 6.27 -12.48
C SER A 200 -2.57 5.54 -12.34
N TYR A 201 -2.60 4.35 -11.73
CA TYR A 201 -1.49 3.40 -11.70
C TYR A 201 -1.99 2.00 -11.33
N GLU A 202 -1.17 0.99 -11.58
CA GLU A 202 -1.42 -0.40 -11.22
C GLU A 202 -0.26 -0.99 -10.43
N LEU A 203 -0.58 -1.75 -9.38
CA LEU A 203 0.37 -2.50 -8.59
C LEU A 203 0.18 -3.98 -8.86
N SER A 204 1.23 -4.68 -9.31
CA SER A 204 1.23 -6.14 -9.43
C SER A 204 2.29 -6.75 -8.52
N PHE A 205 1.96 -7.83 -7.82
CA PHE A 205 2.89 -8.51 -6.92
C PHE A 205 2.45 -9.96 -6.65
N ARG A 206 3.37 -10.76 -6.12
CA ARG A 206 3.04 -11.97 -5.37
C ARG A 206 2.70 -11.56 -3.94
N TYR A 207 1.48 -11.85 -3.51
CA TYR A 207 1.00 -11.56 -2.16
C TYR A 207 0.97 -12.86 -1.34
N PHE A 208 1.67 -12.88 -0.21
CA PHE A 208 1.71 -14.02 0.71
C PHE A 208 0.63 -13.89 1.78
N GLU A 209 0.13 -15.03 2.27
CA GLU A 209 -0.94 -15.09 3.29
C GLU A 209 -0.59 -14.30 4.56
N ASN A 210 0.70 -14.21 4.91
CA ASN A 210 1.20 -13.46 6.05
C ASN A 210 1.36 -11.95 5.80
N GLY A 211 0.90 -11.43 4.65
CA GLY A 211 0.95 -10.01 4.31
C GLY A 211 2.24 -9.54 3.62
N VAL A 212 3.25 -10.40 3.49
CA VAL A 212 4.48 -10.06 2.74
C VAL A 212 4.19 -10.01 1.25
N THR A 213 4.83 -9.08 0.53
CA THR A 213 4.76 -8.99 -0.93
C THR A 213 6.13 -9.17 -1.58
N SER A 214 6.16 -9.77 -2.77
CA SER A 214 7.37 -9.87 -3.59
C SER A 214 7.05 -9.64 -5.07
N ASN A 215 8.09 -9.49 -5.89
CA ASN A 215 7.95 -9.31 -7.34
C ASN A 215 7.05 -8.11 -7.69
N LEU A 216 7.27 -6.99 -7.00
CA LEU A 216 6.51 -5.77 -7.18
C LEU A 216 6.72 -5.22 -8.59
N LYS A 217 5.64 -4.87 -9.28
CA LYS A 217 5.63 -4.01 -10.46
C LYS A 217 4.67 -2.87 -10.18
N ILE A 218 5.14 -1.63 -10.30
CA ILE A 218 4.34 -0.41 -10.28
C ILE A 218 4.24 0.06 -11.72
N ASP A 219 3.05 0.11 -12.30
CA ASP A 219 2.82 0.55 -13.67
C ASP A 219 2.11 1.91 -13.66
N TYR A 220 2.79 2.94 -14.17
CA TYR A 220 2.25 4.29 -14.31
C TYR A 220 1.68 4.55 -15.72
N GLY A 221 1.49 3.49 -16.53
CA GLY A 221 1.01 3.56 -17.91
C GLY A 221 2.13 3.81 -18.90
N GLU A 222 2.89 4.89 -18.74
CA GLU A 222 3.99 5.22 -19.66
C GLU A 222 5.31 4.52 -19.30
N PHE A 223 5.50 4.22 -18.02
CA PHE A 223 6.64 3.45 -17.53
C PHE A 223 6.27 2.64 -16.31
N SER A 224 7.09 1.66 -15.99
CA SER A 224 6.93 0.84 -14.80
C SER A 224 8.22 0.69 -14.01
N ILE A 225 8.06 0.45 -12.71
CA ILE A 225 9.13 0.17 -11.77
C ILE A 225 8.99 -1.29 -11.30
N LYS A 226 10.05 -2.08 -11.46
CA LYS A 226 10.13 -3.45 -10.92
C LYS A 226 10.92 -3.42 -9.61
N GLY A 227 10.37 -4.04 -8.57
CA GLY A 227 10.96 -4.20 -7.25
C GLY A 227 11.23 -5.66 -6.94
N GLU A 228 12.46 -5.96 -6.52
CA GLU A 228 12.88 -7.29 -6.07
C GLU A 228 13.07 -7.28 -4.56
N LEU A 229 12.47 -8.26 -3.87
CA LEU A 229 12.68 -8.44 -2.43
C LEU A 229 14.12 -8.94 -2.20
N LYS A 230 14.92 -8.18 -1.44
CA LYS A 230 16.34 -8.48 -1.16
C LYS A 230 16.61 -8.91 0.29
N GLU A 231 15.73 -8.55 1.21
CA GLU A 231 15.84 -8.93 2.62
C GLU A 231 14.45 -8.93 3.27
N LEU A 232 14.21 -9.94 4.09
CA LEU A 232 13.03 -10.07 4.95
C LEU A 232 13.51 -10.40 6.36
N THR A 233 13.05 -9.61 7.34
CA THR A 233 13.28 -9.88 8.76
C THR A 233 11.93 -9.99 9.45
N ALA A 234 11.68 -11.12 10.12
CA ALA A 234 10.50 -11.27 10.96
C ALA A 234 10.65 -10.43 12.23
N LEU A 235 9.70 -9.55 12.49
CA LEU A 235 9.62 -8.81 13.75
C LEU A 235 8.84 -9.64 14.78
N THR A 236 9.15 -9.43 16.06
CA THR A 236 8.35 -10.02 17.14
C THR A 236 6.98 -9.34 17.17
N PRO A 237 5.86 -10.08 17.08
CA PRO A 237 4.53 -9.49 17.18
C PRO A 237 4.35 -8.73 18.50
N GLY A 238 3.54 -7.66 18.47
CA GLY A 238 3.12 -6.98 19.70
C GLY A 238 2.39 -7.95 20.62
N LYS A 239 2.64 -7.86 21.94
CA LYS A 239 1.96 -8.72 22.92
C LYS A 239 0.57 -8.17 23.18
N CYS A 240 -0.46 -8.95 22.86
CA CYS A 240 -1.77 -8.74 23.46
C CYS A 240 -1.67 -8.95 24.98
N PRO A 241 -2.21 -8.05 25.82
CA PRO A 241 -2.40 -8.36 27.22
C PRO A 241 -3.20 -9.66 27.31
N GLU A 242 -2.75 -10.62 28.12
CA GLU A 242 -3.58 -11.78 28.46
C GLU A 242 -4.89 -11.21 29.02
N THR A 243 -5.99 -11.46 28.32
CA THR A 243 -7.33 -11.12 28.80
C THR A 243 -7.46 -11.71 30.19
N LYS A 244 -7.54 -10.84 31.22
CA LYS A 244 -8.02 -11.28 32.53
C LYS A 244 -9.41 -11.86 32.29
N ASP A 245 -9.53 -13.17 32.47
CA ASP A 245 -10.81 -13.85 32.53
C ASP A 245 -11.77 -13.02 33.38
N ALA A 246 -12.90 -12.64 32.78
CA ALA A 246 -13.99 -12.01 33.49
C ALA A 246 -14.52 -13.02 34.51
N HIS A 247 -14.29 -12.74 35.80
CA HIS A 247 -15.06 -13.29 36.92
C HIS A 247 -16.20 -12.34 37.26
#